data_AF-A0A961CK03-F1
#
_entry.id   AF-A0A961CK03-F1
#
_cell.length_a   1.000
_cell.length_b   1.000
_cell.length_c   1.000
_cell.angle_alpha   90.00
_cell.angle_beta   90.00
_cell.angle_gamma   90.00
#
_symmetry.space_group_name_H-M   'P 1'
#
loop_
_entity.id
_entity.type
_entity.pdbx_description
1 polymer ?
#
loop_
_entity_poly.entity_id
_entity_poly.type
_entity_poly.pdbx_seq_one_letter_code
_entity_poly.pdbx_strand_id
1 'polypeptide(L)'
;MPPQARHTSAAVRRAQAEVVRAAAPDGVRVVKAFNVLGAEHMADPELRDGARPVLPVASDDERARAEVAALADELGFDAVDVGGLDAAALLEEAARYWGLLAFAGGRGRQVVLVAHQR
;
A
#
# COMPACT_ATOMS: atom_id res chain seq x y z
N MET A 1 -19.49 2.40 -11.74
CA MET A 1 -18.31 1.51 -11.57
C MET A 1 -17.13 2.13 -12.30
N PRO A 2 -16.04 2.50 -11.61
CA PRO A 2 -14.82 2.87 -12.31
C PRO A 2 -14.22 1.63 -13.01
N PRO A 3 -13.63 1.78 -14.20
CA PRO A 3 -13.05 0.67 -14.94
C PRO A 3 -11.77 0.17 -14.25
N GLN A 4 -11.67 -1.14 -14.03
CA GLN A 4 -10.43 -1.77 -13.54
C GLN A 4 -9.36 -1.69 -14.64
N ALA A 5 -8.36 -0.84 -14.45
CA ALA A 5 -7.26 -0.67 -15.39
C ALA A 5 -6.37 -1.92 -15.37
N ARG A 6 -6.34 -2.66 -16.49
CA ARG A 6 -5.43 -3.79 -16.69
C ARG A 6 -4.01 -3.26 -16.84
N HIS A 7 -3.16 -3.50 -15.85
CA HIS A 7 -1.74 -3.14 -15.89
C HIS A 7 -0.99 -4.07 -16.86
N THR A 8 -0.32 -3.48 -17.85
CA THR A 8 0.44 -4.16 -18.89
C THR A 8 1.69 -4.84 -18.32
N SER A 9 1.86 -6.12 -18.61
CA SER A 9 2.93 -7.01 -18.15
C SER A 9 4.32 -6.61 -18.68
N ALA A 10 5.12 -5.92 -17.86
CA ALA A 10 6.55 -6.22 -17.75
C ALA A 10 6.68 -7.45 -16.84
N ALA A 11 7.63 -8.36 -17.08
CA ALA A 11 7.80 -9.59 -16.29
C ALA A 11 7.71 -9.30 -14.79
N VAL A 12 6.55 -9.58 -14.20
CA VAL A 12 6.25 -9.26 -12.82
C VAL A 12 7.13 -10.18 -12.00
N ARG A 13 8.16 -9.63 -11.34
CA ARG A 13 8.79 -10.35 -10.24
C ARG A 13 7.64 -10.69 -9.29
N ARG A 14 7.48 -11.98 -9.02
CA ARG A 14 6.47 -12.48 -8.08
C ARG A 14 6.49 -11.62 -6.84
N ALA A 15 5.34 -11.01 -6.53
CA ALA A 15 5.24 -10.14 -5.37
C ALA A 15 5.53 -10.96 -4.10
N GLN A 16 6.16 -10.36 -3.09
CA GLN A 16 6.38 -11.07 -1.83
C GLN A 16 5.05 -11.50 -1.19
N ALA A 17 3.99 -10.73 -1.38
CA ALA A 17 2.64 -11.10 -0.95
C ALA A 17 2.15 -12.42 -1.57
N GLU A 18 2.46 -12.70 -2.84
CA GLU A 18 2.10 -13.95 -3.50
C GLU A 18 2.94 -15.14 -3.00
N VAL A 19 4.18 -14.88 -2.57
CA VAL A 19 5.00 -15.88 -1.87
C VAL A 19 4.37 -16.25 -0.54
N VAL A 20 3.96 -15.25 0.25
CA VAL A 20 3.25 -15.46 1.52
C VAL A 20 1.93 -16.20 1.29
N ARG A 21 1.12 -15.78 0.31
CA ARG A 21 -0.14 -16.44 -0.05
C ARG A 21 0.04 -17.92 -0.38
N ALA A 22 1.06 -18.29 -1.13
CA ALA A 22 1.28 -19.69 -1.49
C ALA A 22 1.84 -20.54 -0.34
N ALA A 23 2.49 -19.92 0.64
CA ALA A 23 2.99 -20.60 1.83
C ALA A 23 1.95 -20.66 2.96
N ALA A 24 0.86 -19.89 2.85
CA ALA A 24 -0.18 -19.82 3.87
C ALA A 24 -1.05 -21.09 3.86
N PRO A 25 -1.49 -21.58 5.04
CA PRO A 25 -2.48 -22.65 5.14
C PRO A 25 -3.81 -22.30 4.47
N ASP A 26 -4.60 -23.33 4.19
CA ASP A 26 -5.96 -23.17 3.68
C ASP A 26 -6.82 -22.29 4.60
N GLY A 27 -7.61 -21.41 3.99
CA GLY A 27 -8.49 -20.48 4.71
C GLY A 27 -7.80 -19.22 5.26
N VAL A 28 -6.47 -19.07 5.13
CA VAL A 28 -5.78 -17.82 5.49
C VAL A 28 -6.03 -16.75 4.43
N ARG A 29 -6.45 -15.57 4.90
CA ARG A 29 -6.70 -14.38 4.08
C ARG A 29 -5.46 -13.49 4.11
N VAL A 30 -4.82 -13.26 2.98
CA VAL A 30 -3.60 -12.44 2.87
C VAL A 30 -3.95 -11.04 2.38
N VAL A 31 -3.49 -10.02 3.10
CA VAL A 31 -3.66 -8.61 2.75
C VAL A 31 -2.30 -7.93 2.66
N LYS A 32 -2.07 -7.16 1.60
CA LYS A 32 -0.88 -6.32 1.42
C LYS A 32 -1.25 -4.86 1.73
N ALA A 33 -0.58 -4.28 2.72
CA ALA A 33 -0.74 -2.89 3.15
C ALA A 33 0.51 -2.40 3.91
N PHE A 34 0.53 -1.14 4.34
CA PHE A 34 1.54 -0.54 5.23
C PHE A 34 3.00 -0.56 4.75
N ASN A 35 3.26 -0.79 3.46
CA ASN A 35 4.63 -0.91 2.98
C ASN A 35 5.19 0.35 2.30
N VAL A 36 4.38 1.37 2.02
CA VAL A 36 4.72 2.48 1.11
C VAL A 36 5.25 3.75 1.80
N LEU A 37 5.51 3.68 3.10
CA LEU A 37 5.96 4.81 3.93
C LEU A 37 6.93 4.32 5.01
N GLY A 38 7.65 5.25 5.63
CA GLY A 38 8.58 4.93 6.70
C GLY A 38 7.93 4.86 8.08
N ALA A 39 8.63 4.20 9.01
CA ALA A 39 8.14 3.93 10.36
C ALA A 39 7.81 5.20 11.16
N GLU A 40 8.46 6.32 10.87
CA GLU A 40 8.13 7.63 11.41
C GLU A 40 6.66 8.01 11.21
N HIS A 41 6.11 7.78 10.00
CA HIS A 41 4.70 8.05 9.70
C HIS A 41 3.75 6.95 10.20
N MET A 42 4.28 5.78 10.57
CA MET A 42 3.50 4.76 11.28
C MET A 42 3.32 5.11 12.76
N ALA A 43 4.34 5.73 13.37
CA ALA A 43 4.31 6.16 14.76
C ALA A 43 3.48 7.44 14.93
N ASP A 44 3.56 8.35 13.95
CA ASP A 44 2.83 9.62 13.93
C ASP A 44 2.40 9.95 12.49
N PRO A 45 1.15 9.60 12.10
CA PRO A 45 0.64 9.82 10.75
C PRO A 45 0.12 11.25 10.52
N GLU A 46 0.04 12.09 11.56
CA GLU A 46 -0.53 13.44 11.45
C GLU A 46 0.40 14.38 10.67
N LEU A 47 -0.09 14.94 9.56
CA LEU A 47 0.62 15.95 8.79
C LEU A 47 0.13 17.35 9.15
N ARG A 48 1.04 18.34 9.07
CA ARG A 48 0.79 19.72 9.55
C ARG A 48 -0.35 20.44 8.84
N ASP A 49 -0.65 20.05 7.60
CA ASP A 49 -1.71 20.61 6.76
C ASP A 49 -3.02 19.81 6.82
N GLY A 50 -3.08 18.78 7.68
CA GLY A 50 -4.22 17.88 7.82
C GLY A 50 -4.35 16.87 6.68
N ALA A 51 -3.42 16.83 5.72
CA ALA A 51 -3.37 15.76 4.74
C ALA A 51 -3.06 14.43 5.43
N ARG A 52 -3.49 13.33 4.82
CA ARG A 52 -3.28 11.97 5.35
C ARG A 52 -2.36 11.20 4.41
N PRO A 53 -1.34 10.49 4.91
CA PRO A 53 -0.50 9.65 4.07
C PRO A 53 -1.31 8.59 3.32
N VAL A 54 -1.05 8.44 2.02
CA VAL A 54 -1.70 7.41 1.19
C VAL A 54 -1.25 6.02 1.63
N LEU A 55 -2.22 5.14 1.88
CA LEU A 55 -1.99 3.76 2.28
C LEU A 55 -2.81 2.80 1.41
N PRO A 56 -2.24 2.23 0.34
CA PRO A 56 -2.93 1.29 -0.51
C PRO A 56 -3.10 -0.07 0.18
N VAL A 57 -4.24 -0.71 -0.05
CA VAL A 57 -4.62 -2.02 0.52
C VAL A 57 -5.07 -2.96 -0.60
N ALA A 58 -4.46 -4.15 -0.67
CA ALA A 58 -4.71 -5.14 -1.71
C ALA A 58 -4.96 -6.53 -1.11
N SER A 59 -5.99 -7.25 -1.57
CA SER A 59 -6.29 -8.64 -1.19
C SER A 59 -7.28 -9.28 -2.16
N ASP A 60 -7.18 -10.61 -2.31
CA ASP A 60 -8.18 -11.43 -3.01
C ASP A 60 -9.46 -11.64 -2.19
N ASP A 61 -9.42 -11.40 -0.88
CA ASP A 61 -10.58 -11.50 0.03
C ASP A 61 -11.12 -10.09 0.30
N GLU A 62 -12.30 -9.79 -0.25
CA GLU A 62 -12.93 -8.47 -0.16
C GLU A 62 -13.19 -8.04 1.28
N ARG A 63 -13.61 -8.98 2.14
CA ARG A 63 -13.91 -8.67 3.55
C ARG A 63 -12.64 -8.36 4.33
N ALA A 64 -11.58 -9.15 4.16
CA ALA A 64 -10.29 -8.88 4.79
C ALA A 64 -9.69 -7.55 4.31
N ARG A 65 -9.83 -7.24 3.03
CA ARG A 65 -9.41 -5.95 2.47
C ARG A 65 -10.14 -4.78 3.11
N ALA A 66 -11.47 -4.87 3.22
CA ALA A 66 -12.30 -3.85 3.86
C ALA A 66 -11.96 -3.68 5.35
N GLU A 67 -11.77 -4.78 6.09
CA GLU A 67 -11.36 -4.77 7.50
C GLU A 67 -10.01 -4.04 7.69
N VAL A 68 -9.02 -4.30 6.83
CA VAL A 68 -7.70 -3.64 6.91
C VAL A 68 -7.74 -2.19 6.42
N ALA A 69 -8.56 -1.87 5.42
CA ALA A 69 -8.74 -0.49 4.97
C ALA A 69 -9.41 0.38 6.05
N ALA A 70 -10.42 -0.16 6.75
CA ALA A 70 -11.03 0.53 7.89
C ALA A 70 -10.02 0.77 9.02
N LEU A 71 -9.20 -0.25 9.35
CA LEU A 71 -8.12 -0.08 10.33
C LEU A 71 -7.11 1.00 9.91
N ALA A 72 -6.71 1.03 8.65
CA ALA A 72 -5.83 2.07 8.12
C ALA A 72 -6.45 3.47 8.26
N ASP A 73 -7.74 3.60 7.97
CA ASP A 73 -8.48 4.85 8.12
C ASP A 73 -8.54 5.31 9.59
N GLU A 74 -8.89 4.40 10.50
CA GLU A 74 -8.91 4.66 11.96
C GLU A 74 -7.53 5.07 12.51
N LEU A 75 -6.45 4.54 11.93
CA LEU A 75 -5.08 4.90 12.26
C LEU A 75 -4.62 6.24 11.65
N GLY A 76 -5.47 6.95 10.91
CA GLY A 76 -5.16 8.28 10.37
C GLY A 76 -4.60 8.27 8.95
N PHE A 77 -4.58 7.13 8.24
CA PHE A 77 -4.10 7.04 6.85
C PHE A 77 -5.20 7.22 5.81
N ASP A 78 -4.88 7.82 4.66
CA ASP A 78 -5.76 7.81 3.49
C ASP A 78 -5.76 6.40 2.86
N ALA A 79 -6.64 5.54 3.35
CA ALA A 79 -6.73 4.15 2.93
C ALA A 79 -7.29 4.05 1.50
N VAL A 80 -6.53 3.43 0.60
CA VAL A 80 -6.92 3.26 -0.80
C VAL A 80 -7.10 1.78 -1.11
N ASP A 81 -8.34 1.32 -1.28
CA ASP A 81 -8.62 -0.02 -1.80
C ASP A 81 -8.18 -0.09 -3.28
N VAL A 82 -7.18 -0.92 -3.57
CA VAL A 82 -6.65 -1.13 -4.93
C VAL A 82 -7.06 -2.46 -5.54
N GLY A 83 -7.93 -3.23 -4.89
CA GLY A 83 -8.45 -4.50 -5.38
C GLY A 83 -7.62 -5.72 -4.99
N GLY A 84 -7.36 -6.60 -5.97
CA GLY A 84 -6.80 -7.94 -5.78
C GLY A 84 -5.34 -7.96 -5.31
N LEU A 85 -4.86 -9.13 -4.89
CA LEU A 85 -3.46 -9.30 -4.47
C LEU A 85 -2.48 -9.19 -5.65
N ASP A 86 -2.97 -9.23 -6.89
CA ASP A 86 -2.23 -8.95 -8.12
C ASP A 86 -1.63 -7.52 -8.16
N ALA A 87 -2.23 -6.58 -7.44
CA ALA A 87 -1.67 -5.23 -7.26
C ALA A 87 -0.44 -5.18 -6.34
N ALA A 88 -0.13 -6.25 -5.59
CA ALA A 88 0.92 -6.23 -4.57
C ALA A 88 2.32 -5.93 -5.14
N ALA A 89 2.61 -6.37 -6.36
CA ALA A 89 3.88 -6.05 -7.02
C ALA A 89 4.05 -4.53 -7.20
N LEU A 90 3.00 -3.84 -7.63
CA LEU A 90 3.02 -2.39 -7.80
C LEU A 90 3.18 -1.66 -6.46
N LEU A 91 2.52 -2.13 -5.40
CA LEU A 91 2.69 -1.60 -4.06
C LEU A 91 4.13 -1.77 -3.56
N GLU A 92 4.77 -2.90 -3.88
CA GLU A 92 6.18 -3.15 -3.55
C GLU A 92 7.13 -2.23 -4.35
N GLU A 93 6.82 -1.93 -5.60
CA GLU A 93 7.55 -0.90 -6.37
C GLU A 93 7.33 0.50 -5.80
N ALA A 94 6.11 0.83 -5.34
CA ALA A 94 5.83 2.11 -4.67
C ALA A 94 6.68 2.29 -3.41
N ALA A 95 6.89 1.22 -2.62
CA ALA A 95 7.81 1.25 -1.49
C ALA A 95 9.27 1.47 -1.90
N ARG A 96 9.71 0.88 -3.01
CA ARG A 96 11.05 1.15 -3.56
C ARG A 96 11.19 2.59 -4.06
N TYR A 97 10.13 3.13 -4.67
CA TYR A 97 10.07 4.54 -5.05
C TYR A 97 10.15 5.45 -3.83
N TRP A 98 9.40 5.17 -2.77
CA TRP A 98 9.55 5.88 -1.49
C TRP A 98 10.98 5.78 -0.94
N GLY A 99 11.58 4.58 -0.95
CA GLY A 99 12.96 4.37 -0.51
C GLY A 99 13.99 5.15 -1.34
N LEU A 100 13.78 5.25 -2.66
CA LEU A 100 14.57 6.12 -3.53
C LEU A 100 14.49 7.57 -3.06
N LEU A 101 13.29 8.12 -2.83
CA LEU A 101 13.11 9.48 -2.35
C LEU A 101 13.80 9.71 -0.99
N ALA A 102 13.62 8.78 -0.06
CA ALA A 102 14.10 8.89 1.32
C ALA A 102 15.63 8.82 1.43
N PHE A 103 16.28 7.90 0.72
CA PHE A 103 17.70 7.59 0.92
C PHE A 103 18.62 8.15 -0.16
N ALA A 104 18.19 8.17 -1.43
CA ALA A 104 19.02 8.59 -2.56
C ALA A 104 18.59 9.95 -3.14
N GLY A 105 17.29 10.27 -3.05
CA GLY A 105 16.68 11.47 -3.61
C GLY A 105 16.80 12.71 -2.72
N GLY A 106 17.51 12.64 -1.59
CA GLY A 106 17.79 13.77 -0.71
C GLY A 106 16.57 14.33 0.04
N ARG A 107 15.39 13.68 -0.01
CA ARG A 107 14.19 14.12 0.70
C ARG A 107 14.21 13.75 2.18
N GLY A 108 15.02 12.76 2.54
CA GLY A 108 15.07 12.20 3.89
C GLY A 108 13.85 11.33 4.19
N ARG A 109 13.91 10.63 5.32
CA ARG A 109 12.89 9.66 5.75
C ARG A 109 11.49 10.24 5.95
N GLN A 110 11.41 11.52 6.29
CA GLN A 110 10.14 12.22 6.52
C GLN A 110 9.30 12.45 5.24
N VAL A 111 9.78 12.06 4.06
CA VAL A 111 8.99 12.13 2.83
C VAL A 111 7.82 11.15 2.86
N VAL A 112 6.67 11.57 2.37
CA VAL A 112 5.45 10.76 2.30
C VAL A 112 4.63 11.13 1.07
N LEU A 113 3.84 10.18 0.57
CA LEU A 113 2.92 10.41 -0.54
C LEU A 113 1.55 10.80 0.01
N VAL A 114 0.98 11.87 -0.52
CA VAL A 114 -0.37 12.37 -0.20
C VAL A 114 -1.17 12.50 -1.49
N ALA A 115 -2.44 12.11 -1.46
CA ALA A 115 -3.35 12.31 -2.59
C ALA A 115 -4.02 13.68 -2.47
N HIS A 116 -4.25 14.33 -3.61
CA HIS A 116 -5.00 15.58 -3.69
C HIS A 116 -6.02 15.48 -4.83
N GLN A 117 -7.29 15.71 -4.52
CA GLN A 117 -8.38 15.74 -5.50
C GLN A 117 -8.68 17.20 -5.87
N ARG A 118 -8.96 17.46 -7.15
CA ARG A 118 -9.35 18.79 -7.65
C ARG A 118 -10.86 18.90 -7.84
#